data_AF-A0A815ZKW0-F1
#
_entry.id   AF-A0A815ZKW0-F1
#
_cell.length_a   1.000
_cell.length_b   1.000
_cell.length_c   1.000
_cell.angle_alpha   90.00
_cell.angle_beta   90.00
_cell.angle_gamma   90.00
#
_symmetry.space_group_name_H-M   'P 1'
#
loop_
_entity.id
_entity.type
_entity.pdbx_description
1 polymer ?
#
loop_
_entity_poly.entity_id
_entity_poly.type
_entity_poly.pdbx_seq_one_letter_code
_entity_poly.pdbx_strand_id
1 'polypeptide(L)'
;MICNYGCFCADGYVRQSDPTGSACIKREECKTVSDSLPVCGQNEEYSTCASACPATCSDIRNRVQESAKACIALCKSGCSCKKGYYRDDNGKCVSPEDCCGKNERYKTCGSSCVETCSQKPSICTQQCVAGCFCGCSDYVRQNNSTNSPCIHRDDCAKE
;
A
#
# COMPACT_ATOMS: atom_id res chain seq x y z
N MET A 1 -0.82 -13.75 -56.53
CA MET A 1 -1.55 -13.87 -55.25
C MET A 1 -1.23 -15.24 -54.67
N ILE A 2 -0.55 -15.29 -53.52
CA ILE A 2 -0.23 -16.54 -52.85
C ILE A 2 -1.43 -16.90 -51.98
N CYS A 3 -2.14 -17.96 -52.35
CA CYS A 3 -3.20 -18.53 -51.53
C CYS A 3 -2.55 -19.54 -50.58
N ASN A 4 -2.43 -19.21 -49.30
CA ASN A 4 -1.97 -20.16 -48.29
C ASN A 4 -3.14 -21.06 -47.90
N TYR A 5 -3.12 -22.30 -48.38
CA TYR A 5 -4.10 -23.31 -48.00
C TYR A 5 -3.93 -23.65 -46.52
N GLY A 6 -5.01 -23.54 -45.76
CA GLY A 6 -5.00 -23.77 -44.31
C GLY A 6 -6.42 -23.80 -43.74
N CYS A 7 -6.52 -24.20 -42.48
CA CYS A 7 -7.79 -24.12 -41.75
C CYS A 7 -7.96 -22.70 -41.19
N PHE A 8 -9.01 -22.01 -41.60
CA PHE A 8 -9.37 -20.69 -41.10
C PHE A 8 -10.75 -20.76 -40.44
N CYS A 9 -11.02 -19.86 -39.51
CA CYS A 9 -12.37 -19.73 -38.97
C CYS A 9 -13.30 -19.19 -40.07
N ALA A 10 -14.57 -19.61 -40.03
CA ALA A 10 -15.60 -19.07 -40.91
C ALA A 10 -15.80 -17.56 -40.65
N ASP A 11 -16.39 -16.86 -41.62
CA ASP A 11 -16.65 -15.43 -41.50
C ASP A 11 -17.45 -15.11 -40.23
N GLY A 12 -16.97 -14.12 -39.47
CA GLY A 12 -17.53 -13.73 -38.17
C GLY A 12 -16.95 -14.46 -36.96
N TYR A 13 -16.06 -15.43 -37.16
CA TYR A 13 -15.40 -16.19 -36.10
C TYR A 13 -13.89 -15.91 -36.04
N VAL A 14 -13.32 -15.96 -34.84
CA VAL A 14 -11.90 -15.74 -34.58
C VAL A 14 -11.33 -16.88 -33.73
N ARG A 15 -10.04 -17.18 -33.89
CA ARG A 15 -9.37 -18.23 -33.11
C ARG A 15 -9.17 -17.78 -31.67
N GLN A 16 -9.60 -18.60 -30.71
CA GLN A 16 -9.34 -18.41 -29.29
C GLN A 16 -7.86 -18.66 -28.97
N SER A 17 -7.25 -17.75 -28.21
CA SER A 17 -5.89 -17.88 -27.70
C SER A 17 -5.88 -18.68 -26.39
N ASP A 18 -5.94 -20.00 -26.48
CA ASP A 18 -5.87 -20.93 -25.34
C ASP A 18 -4.75 -21.97 -25.56
N PRO A 19 -3.96 -22.34 -24.52
CA PRO A 19 -2.91 -23.36 -24.62
C PRO A 19 -3.40 -24.75 -25.05
N THR A 20 -4.70 -25.06 -24.95
CA THR A 20 -5.26 -26.38 -25.30
C THR A 20 -5.80 -26.49 -26.74
N GLY A 21 -5.92 -25.36 -27.46
CA GLY A 21 -6.13 -25.36 -28.91
C GLY A 21 -7.41 -24.68 -29.43
N SER A 22 -7.20 -23.59 -30.18
CA SER A 22 -7.79 -23.28 -31.51
C SER A 22 -9.32 -23.33 -31.75
N ALA A 23 -10.17 -23.25 -30.74
CA ALA A 23 -11.61 -23.08 -30.98
C ALA A 23 -11.90 -21.78 -31.75
N CYS A 24 -12.81 -21.83 -32.72
CA CYS A 24 -13.32 -20.65 -33.43
C CYS A 24 -14.55 -20.12 -32.68
N ILE A 25 -14.42 -18.96 -32.04
CA ILE A 25 -15.47 -18.31 -31.25
C ILE A 25 -15.90 -17.00 -31.90
N LYS A 26 -17.09 -16.49 -31.56
CA LYS A 26 -17.50 -15.15 -32.00
C LYS A 26 -16.62 -14.09 -31.36
N ARG A 27 -16.44 -12.96 -32.05
CA ARG A 27 -15.65 -11.83 -31.53
C ARG A 27 -16.15 -11.31 -30.18
N GLU A 28 -17.45 -11.38 -29.91
CA GLU A 28 -18.07 -10.98 -28.64
C GLU A 28 -17.79 -11.96 -27.48
N GLU A 29 -17.48 -13.21 -27.81
CA GLU A 29 -17.14 -14.27 -26.86
C GLU A 29 -15.64 -14.36 -26.60
N CYS A 30 -14.84 -13.55 -27.29
CA CYS A 30 -13.43 -13.40 -26.96
C CYS A 30 -13.31 -12.86 -25.54
N LYS A 31 -12.91 -13.73 -24.60
CA LYS A 31 -12.44 -13.32 -23.29
C LYS A 31 -11.31 -12.33 -23.50
N THR A 32 -11.58 -11.07 -23.19
CA THR A 32 -10.60 -10.01 -23.26
C THR A 32 -9.63 -10.16 -22.08
N VAL A 33 -8.47 -9.51 -22.16
CA VAL A 33 -7.48 -9.55 -21.07
C VAL A 33 -8.15 -9.13 -19.75
N SER A 34 -9.14 -8.23 -19.77
CA SER A 34 -9.91 -7.83 -18.58
C SER A 34 -10.78 -8.92 -17.95
N ASP A 35 -11.23 -9.93 -18.71
CA ASP A 35 -12.03 -11.04 -18.16
C ASP A 35 -11.15 -12.06 -17.41
N SER A 36 -9.83 -11.95 -17.55
CA SER A 36 -8.82 -12.82 -16.94
C SER A 36 -7.94 -12.10 -15.91
N LEU A 37 -8.03 -10.76 -15.79
CA LEU A 37 -7.25 -10.03 -14.80
C LEU A 37 -7.78 -10.37 -13.40
N PRO A 38 -6.91 -10.66 -12.43
CA PRO A 38 -7.32 -10.80 -11.04
C PRO A 38 -8.07 -9.54 -10.60
N VAL A 39 -9.30 -9.72 -10.11
CA VAL A 39 -10.06 -8.63 -9.51
C VAL A 39 -9.38 -8.27 -8.20
N CYS A 40 -8.76 -7.09 -8.15
CA CYS A 40 -8.11 -6.58 -6.95
C CYS A 40 -9.10 -5.95 -5.98
N GLY A 41 -8.73 -5.94 -4.69
CA GLY A 41 -9.56 -5.35 -3.64
C GLY A 41 -9.66 -3.82 -3.72
N GLN A 42 -10.40 -3.25 -2.76
CA GLN A 42 -10.48 -1.80 -2.62
C GLN A 42 -9.08 -1.20 -2.40
N ASN A 43 -8.75 -0.15 -3.16
CA ASN A 43 -7.46 0.55 -3.14
C ASN A 43 -6.25 -0.31 -3.55
N GLU A 44 -6.49 -1.43 -4.24
CA GLU A 44 -5.45 -2.24 -4.86
C GLU A 44 -5.44 -2.04 -6.39
N GLU A 45 -4.28 -2.28 -6.99
CA GLU A 45 -4.10 -2.33 -8.43
C GLU A 45 -3.32 -3.59 -8.81
N TYR A 46 -3.71 -4.21 -9.93
CA TYR A 46 -2.98 -5.36 -10.46
C TYR A 46 -1.72 -4.87 -11.15
N SER A 47 -0.59 -5.49 -10.83
CA SER A 47 0.67 -5.29 -11.54
C SER A 47 1.30 -6.64 -11.85
N THR A 48 1.92 -6.75 -13.02
CA THR A 48 2.74 -7.91 -13.37
C THR A 48 4.11 -7.89 -12.68
N CYS A 49 4.51 -6.75 -12.11
CA CYS A 49 5.80 -6.54 -11.48
C CYS A 49 5.67 -5.49 -10.35
N ALA A 50 4.93 -5.82 -9.29
CA ALA A 50 4.88 -5.00 -8.07
C ALA A 50 6.11 -5.27 -7.20
N SER A 51 6.47 -4.29 -6.35
CA SER A 51 7.54 -4.46 -5.36
C SER A 51 7.27 -5.65 -4.44
N ALA A 52 8.30 -6.46 -4.19
CA ALA A 52 8.26 -7.53 -3.19
C ALA A 52 8.20 -6.99 -1.75
N CYS A 53 8.50 -5.71 -1.52
CA CYS A 53 8.45 -5.05 -0.21
C CYS A 53 7.40 -3.93 -0.24
N PRO A 54 6.09 -4.26 -0.20
CA PRO A 54 5.05 -3.24 -0.21
C PRO A 54 5.13 -2.34 1.03
N ALA A 55 4.67 -1.10 0.88
CA ALA A 55 4.50 -0.18 2.00
C ALA A 55 3.34 -0.63 2.90
N THR A 56 3.55 -0.55 4.21
CA THR A 56 2.63 -1.04 5.25
C THR A 56 2.28 0.07 6.24
N CYS A 57 1.18 -0.09 6.98
CA CYS A 57 0.87 0.86 8.05
C CYS A 57 1.96 0.89 9.14
N SER A 58 2.68 -0.21 9.34
CA SER A 58 3.84 -0.27 10.24
C SER A 58 4.97 0.65 9.79
N ASP A 59 5.16 0.85 8.48
CA ASP A 59 6.13 1.82 7.96
C ASP A 59 5.74 3.25 8.35
N ILE A 60 4.45 3.60 8.24
CA ILE A 60 3.93 4.92 8.67
C ILE A 60 4.10 5.14 10.18
N ARG A 61 3.66 4.17 10.99
CA ARG A 61 3.69 4.28 12.46
C ARG A 61 5.11 4.42 12.98
N ASN A 62 6.04 3.66 12.40
CA ASN A 62 7.46 3.71 12.77
C ASN A 62 8.23 4.83 12.06
N ARG A 63 7.58 5.62 11.19
CA ARG A 63 8.20 6.71 10.40
C ARG A 63 9.36 6.23 9.51
N VAL A 64 9.22 5.01 8.99
CA VAL A 64 10.17 4.42 8.05
C VAL A 64 10.01 5.12 6.70
N GLN A 65 11.07 5.74 6.22
CA GLN A 65 11.08 6.30 4.87
C GLN A 65 11.25 5.18 3.85
N GLU A 66 10.52 5.25 2.75
CA GLU A 66 10.61 4.26 1.66
C GLU A 66 12.04 4.11 1.14
N SER A 67 12.79 5.22 1.06
CA SER A 67 14.20 5.24 0.65
C SER A 67 15.15 4.55 1.64
N ALA A 68 14.75 4.43 2.92
CA ALA A 68 15.53 3.74 3.94
C ALA A 68 15.20 2.24 4.01
N LYS A 69 14.11 1.79 3.38
CA LYS A 69 13.71 0.39 3.36
C LYS A 69 14.60 -0.37 2.40
N ALA A 70 15.47 -1.23 2.95
CA ALA A 70 16.27 -2.13 2.14
C ALA A 70 15.34 -3.15 1.44
N CYS A 71 15.12 -2.95 0.13
CA CYS A 71 14.37 -3.86 -0.71
C CYS A 71 15.21 -4.24 -1.91
N ILE A 72 15.36 -5.55 -2.14
CA ILE A 72 15.95 -6.06 -3.36
C ILE A 72 14.98 -5.82 -4.52
N ALA A 73 15.52 -5.56 -5.72
CA ALA A 73 14.74 -5.30 -6.95
C ALA A 73 14.10 -6.58 -7.52
N LEU A 74 13.41 -7.33 -6.67
CA LEU A 74 12.54 -8.44 -7.04
C LEU A 74 11.13 -7.91 -7.22
N CYS A 75 10.45 -8.42 -8.25
CA CYS A 75 9.05 -8.13 -8.44
C CYS A 75 8.17 -9.36 -8.38
N LYS A 76 6.93 -9.12 -7.93
CA LYS A 76 5.88 -10.12 -7.77
C LYS A 76 4.67 -9.68 -8.59
N SER A 77 4.10 -10.59 -9.37
CA SER A 77 2.83 -10.36 -10.03
C SER A 77 1.67 -10.52 -9.03
N GLY A 78 0.66 -9.66 -9.13
CA GLY A 78 -0.52 -9.71 -8.27
C GLY A 78 -1.07 -8.32 -7.95
N CYS A 79 -2.03 -8.29 -7.02
CA CYS A 79 -2.61 -7.07 -6.51
C CYS A 79 -1.70 -6.44 -5.44
N SER A 80 -1.35 -5.17 -5.64
CA SER A 80 -0.60 -4.36 -4.67
C SER A 80 -1.41 -3.13 -4.29
N CYS A 81 -1.15 -2.56 -3.10
CA CYS A 81 -1.76 -1.29 -2.73
C CYS A 81 -1.39 -0.22 -3.75
N LYS A 82 -2.38 0.58 -4.17
CA LYS A 82 -2.15 1.74 -5.02
C LYS A 82 -1.18 2.69 -4.34
N LYS A 83 -0.45 3.49 -5.14
CA LYS A 83 0.43 4.54 -4.61
C LYS A 83 -0.30 5.43 -3.60
N GLY A 84 0.29 5.60 -2.42
CA GLY A 84 -0.28 6.38 -1.31
C GLY A 84 -1.23 5.61 -0.39
N TYR A 85 -1.48 4.33 -0.67
CA TYR A 85 -2.18 3.41 0.22
C TYR A 85 -1.21 2.41 0.82
N TYR A 86 -1.53 1.96 2.02
CA TYR A 86 -0.66 1.14 2.85
C TYR A 86 -1.40 -0.10 3.28
N ARG A 87 -0.72 -1.25 3.27
CA ARG A 87 -1.33 -2.50 3.73
C ARG A 87 -1.43 -2.48 5.26
N ASP A 88 -2.64 -2.62 5.78
CA ASP A 88 -2.90 -2.77 7.21
C ASP A 88 -2.62 -4.19 7.69
N ASP A 89 -2.77 -4.41 8.99
CA ASP A 89 -2.51 -5.70 9.65
C ASP A 89 -3.54 -6.79 9.26
N ASN A 90 -4.69 -6.39 8.68
CA ASN A 90 -5.72 -7.29 8.14
C ASN A 90 -5.50 -7.59 6.64
N GLY A 91 -4.45 -7.03 6.04
CA GLY A 91 -4.16 -7.19 4.63
C GLY A 91 -4.98 -6.30 3.69
N LYS A 92 -5.70 -5.28 4.19
CA LYS A 92 -6.43 -4.31 3.37
C LYS A 92 -5.55 -3.09 3.07
N CYS A 93 -5.70 -2.51 1.88
CA CYS A 93 -5.05 -1.24 1.53
C CYS A 93 -5.88 -0.06 2.02
N VAL A 94 -5.33 0.69 2.98
CA VAL A 94 -6.00 1.79 3.66
C VAL A 94 -5.25 3.11 3.46
N SER A 95 -5.93 4.22 3.74
CA SER A 95 -5.31 5.54 3.65
C SER A 95 -4.28 5.72 4.78
N PRO A 96 -3.32 6.66 4.66
CA PRO A 96 -2.34 6.89 5.72
C PRO A 96 -2.98 7.38 7.04
N GLU A 97 -4.16 8.00 6.97
CA GLU A 97 -4.92 8.42 8.15
C GLU A 97 -5.47 7.22 8.93
N ASP A 98 -5.97 6.21 8.21
CA ASP A 98 -6.49 4.97 8.78
C ASP A 98 -5.38 4.08 9.38
N CYS A 99 -4.11 4.35 9.05
CA CYS A 99 -2.99 3.65 9.68
C CYS A 99 -2.73 4.14 11.11
N CYS A 100 -3.16 5.35 11.50
CA CYS A 100 -2.80 5.88 12.81
C CYS A 100 -3.67 5.32 13.94
N GLY A 101 -3.08 5.19 15.13
CA GLY A 101 -3.76 4.71 16.31
C GLY A 101 -4.69 5.74 16.95
N LYS A 102 -5.29 5.35 18.07
CA LYS A 102 -6.13 6.25 18.86
C LYS A 102 -5.32 7.46 19.33
N ASN A 103 -5.92 8.65 19.26
CA ASN A 103 -5.31 9.94 19.58
C ASN A 103 -4.08 10.27 18.74
N GLU A 104 -3.93 9.66 17.56
CA GLU A 104 -2.92 10.03 16.58
C GLU A 104 -3.55 10.66 15.35
N ARG A 105 -2.76 11.46 14.64
CA ARG A 105 -3.10 11.99 13.33
C ARG A 105 -1.92 11.81 12.39
N TYR A 106 -2.22 11.40 11.18
CA TYR A 106 -1.23 11.39 10.12
C TYR A 106 -0.86 12.83 9.77
N LYS A 107 0.44 13.09 9.64
CA LYS A 107 0.95 14.34 9.09
C LYS A 107 1.96 13.99 8.02
N THR A 108 1.88 14.67 6.88
CA THR A 108 2.93 14.67 5.86
C THR A 108 4.17 15.41 6.34
N CYS A 109 3.99 16.34 7.28
CA CYS A 109 5.05 17.09 7.93
C CYS A 109 4.79 17.19 9.44
N GLY A 110 5.50 16.38 10.22
CA GLY A 110 5.54 16.48 11.67
C GLY A 110 6.96 16.59 12.19
N SER A 111 7.07 16.95 13.48
CA SER A 111 8.37 17.07 14.15
C SER A 111 9.04 15.70 14.28
N SER A 112 10.31 15.62 13.91
CA SER A 112 11.17 14.47 14.21
C SER A 112 11.29 14.22 15.71
N CYS A 113 11.07 15.25 16.52
CA CYS A 113 11.12 15.17 17.97
C CYS A 113 9.89 14.49 18.54
N VAL A 114 10.11 13.53 19.44
CA VAL A 114 9.04 12.80 20.13
C VAL A 114 8.93 13.36 21.54
N GLU A 115 7.79 13.98 21.85
CA GLU A 115 7.45 14.30 23.24
C GLU A 115 6.92 13.03 23.92
N THR A 116 7.48 12.73 25.08
CA THR A 116 7.05 11.62 25.92
C THR A 116 6.66 12.11 27.31
N CYS A 117 6.14 11.20 28.14
CA CYS A 117 5.87 11.48 29.54
C CYS A 117 7.10 11.97 30.31
N SER A 118 8.27 11.37 30.06
CA SER A 118 9.50 11.68 30.79
C SER A 118 10.35 12.77 30.13
N GLN A 119 10.13 13.06 28.85
CA GLN A 119 10.98 13.96 28.09
C GLN A 119 10.16 14.96 27.28
N LYS A 120 10.38 16.24 27.59
CA LYS A 120 9.97 17.37 26.74
C LYS A 120 11.22 18.02 26.14
N PRO A 121 11.61 17.64 24.91
CA PRO A 121 12.81 18.19 24.29
C PRO A 121 12.69 19.71 24.07
N SER A 122 13.67 20.46 24.57
CA SER A 122 13.71 21.93 24.49
C SER A 122 14.08 22.46 23.11
N ILE A 123 14.73 21.64 22.28
CA ILE A 123 15.17 21.97 20.92
C ILE A 123 14.72 20.86 19.99
N CYS A 124 13.94 21.21 18.97
CA CYS A 124 13.53 20.31 17.90
C CYS A 124 14.26 20.69 16.61
N THR A 125 14.71 19.70 15.82
CA THR A 125 15.19 20.00 14.47
C THR A 125 14.01 20.39 13.59
N GLN A 126 14.22 21.30 12.63
CA GLN A 126 13.20 21.69 11.65
C GLN A 126 13.02 20.62 10.54
N GLN A 127 13.37 19.38 10.84
CA GLN A 127 13.23 18.27 9.91
C GLN A 127 11.77 17.82 9.87
N CYS A 128 11.22 17.88 8.67
CA CYS A 128 9.89 17.45 8.35
C CYS A 128 9.89 15.94 8.10
N VAL A 129 9.19 15.16 8.93
CA VAL A 129 9.00 13.73 8.71
C VAL A 129 7.52 13.39 8.61
N ALA A 130 7.17 12.53 7.66
CA ALA A 130 5.81 12.02 7.52
C ALA A 130 5.58 10.84 8.47
N GLY A 131 4.34 10.70 8.97
CA GLY A 131 3.97 9.59 9.84
C GLY A 131 2.81 9.91 10.77
N CYS A 132 2.63 9.05 11.78
CA CYS A 132 1.66 9.30 12.85
C CYS A 132 2.28 10.12 13.99
N PHE A 133 1.51 11.06 14.51
CA PHE A 133 1.86 11.94 15.61
C PHE A 133 0.69 12.04 16.57
N CYS A 134 0.95 12.19 17.87
CA CYS A 134 -0.11 12.48 18.83
C CYS A 134 -0.91 13.71 18.37
N GLY A 135 -2.23 13.56 18.37
CA GLY A 135 -3.19 14.60 18.02
C GLY A 135 -3.40 15.56 19.20
N CYS A 136 -3.68 16.82 18.90
CA CYS A 136 -3.75 17.90 19.89
C CYS A 136 -2.43 18.10 20.68
N SER A 137 -2.31 19.19 21.44
CA SER A 137 -1.09 19.51 22.21
C SER A 137 -0.91 18.69 23.48
N ASP A 138 -1.99 18.06 23.95
CA ASP A 138 -2.06 17.52 25.33
C ASP A 138 -1.81 16.01 25.38
N TYR A 139 -1.62 15.37 24.23
CA TYR A 139 -1.27 13.96 24.13
C TYR A 139 0.23 13.80 23.86
N VAL A 140 0.86 12.91 24.61
CA VAL A 140 2.28 12.56 24.47
C VAL A 140 2.43 11.06 24.30
N ARG A 141 3.56 10.64 23.72
CA ARG A 141 3.86 9.22 23.63
C ARG A 141 4.19 8.66 25.00
N GLN A 142 3.63 7.49 25.30
CA GLN A 142 3.87 6.79 26.55
C GLN A 142 5.37 6.51 26.75
N ASN A 143 6.08 6.15 25.67
CA ASN A 143 7.52 5.87 25.71
C ASN A 143 8.22 6.35 24.43
N ASN A 144 9.54 6.14 24.34
CA ASN A 144 10.37 6.63 23.23
C ASN A 144 10.09 5.93 21.88
N SER A 145 9.25 4.90 21.82
CA SER A 145 8.85 4.28 20.56
C SER A 145 7.87 5.17 19.79
N THR A 146 8.14 5.37 18.50
CA THR A 146 7.26 6.10 17.57
C THR A 146 5.93 5.41 17.30
N ASN A 147 5.75 4.17 17.75
CA ASN A 147 4.48 3.43 17.68
C ASN A 147 3.85 3.23 19.08
N SER A 148 4.39 3.84 20.13
CA SER A 148 3.76 3.76 21.47
C SER A 148 2.46 4.57 21.52
N PRO A 149 1.48 4.14 22.34
CA PRO A 149 0.21 4.85 22.48
C PRO A 149 0.39 6.32 22.85
N CYS A 150 -0.49 7.16 22.31
CA CYS A 150 -0.62 8.56 22.71
C CYS A 150 -1.60 8.66 23.87
N ILE A 151 -1.08 9.01 25.05
CA ILE A 151 -1.84 9.18 26.29
C ILE A 151 -1.90 10.65 26.67
N HIS A 152 -2.93 11.04 27.44
CA HIS A 152 -3.03 12.41 27.92
C HIS A 152 -1.88 12.71 28.88
N ARG A 153 -1.31 13.91 28.82
CA ARG A 153 -0.14 14.27 29.63
C ARG A 153 -0.36 14.11 31.14
N ASP A 154 -1.60 14.28 31.60
CA ASP A 154 -1.96 14.07 33.02
C ASP A 154 -1.97 12.58 33.45
N ASP A 155 -2.10 11.66 32.49
CA ASP A 155 -2.08 10.22 32.77
C ASP A 155 -0.65 9.67 32.88
N CYS A 156 0.37 10.45 32.54
CA CYS A 156 1.78 10.08 32.67
C CYS A 156 2.23 9.78 34.12
N ALA A 157 1.53 10.32 35.13
CA ALA A 157 1.87 10.15 36.54
C ALA A 157 1.33 8.85 37.15
N LYS A 158 0.63 8.02 36.36
CA LYS A 158 -0.04 6.79 36.82
C LYS A 158 0.67 5.50 36.37
N GLU A 159 1.86 5.62 35.80
CA GLU A 159 2.68 4.50 35.32
C GLU A 159 3.99 4.34 36.09
#